data_AF-A0A522MZK9-F1
#
_entry.id   AF-A0A522MZK9-F1
#
_cell.length_a   1.000
_cell.length_b   1.000
_cell.length_c   1.000
_cell.angle_alpha   90.00
_cell.angle_beta   90.00
_cell.angle_gamma   90.00
#
_symmetry.space_group_name_H-M   'P 1'
#
loop_
_entity.id
_entity.type
_entity.pdbx_description
1 polymer ?
#
loop_
_entity_poly.entity_id
_entity_poly.type
_entity_poly.pdbx_seq_one_letter_code
_entity_poly.pdbx_strand_id
1 'polypeptide(L)'
;MNLSLLLWLTTLFPQPVADHACLATTVYLEARSEPTVGQLAVAEVALRRRDRGQWGHTLCKVVTAPHQFATTTTPGSFDITNLRAFEKAWAIAGKSISNWQLPAAERHLVVPHADHFATIDIAPAWSINHPSVTIGEHAFYAVN
;
A
#
# COMPACT_ATOMS: atom_id res chain seq x y z
N MET A 1 12.97 13.67 4.37
CA MET A 1 13.42 12.58 5.28
C MET A 1 13.81 11.40 4.43
N ASN A 2 14.97 10.80 4.70
CA ASN A 2 15.51 9.70 3.92
C ASN A 2 14.69 8.40 4.10
N LEU A 3 14.42 7.68 3.01
CA LEU A 3 13.59 6.47 3.00
C LEU A 3 14.17 5.34 3.87
N SER A 4 15.47 5.05 3.75
CA SER A 4 16.13 4.04 4.60
C SER A 4 16.05 4.39 6.07
N LEU A 5 16.26 5.67 6.42
CA LEU A 5 16.16 6.13 7.80
C LEU A 5 14.73 5.95 8.33
N LEU A 6 13.72 6.32 7.53
CA LEU A 6 12.32 6.17 7.90
C LEU A 6 11.96 4.69 8.13
N LEU A 7 12.29 3.81 7.19
CA LEU A 7 11.99 2.38 7.30
C LEU A 7 12.76 1.74 8.46
N TRP A 8 14.02 2.13 8.69
CA TRP A 8 14.78 1.66 9.84
C TRP A 8 14.13 2.06 11.17
N LEU A 9 13.66 3.31 11.30
CA LEU A 9 12.95 3.77 12.50
C LEU A 9 11.69 2.93 12.80
N THR A 10 10.99 2.45 11.77
CA THR A 10 9.80 1.59 11.98
C THR A 10 10.13 0.28 12.71
N THR A 11 11.36 -0.21 12.64
CA THR A 11 11.80 -1.42 13.36
C THR A 11 11.89 -1.23 14.88
N LEU A 12 11.95 0.02 15.33
CA LEU A 12 12.05 0.40 16.74
C LEU A 12 10.69 0.73 17.36
N PHE A 13 9.65 0.90 16.54
CA PHE A 13 8.33 1.31 17.02
C PHE A 13 7.41 0.10 17.27
N PRO A 14 6.56 0.16 18.31
CA PRO A 14 5.55 -0.86 18.51
C PRO A 14 4.47 -0.79 17.44
N GLN A 15 3.75 -1.89 17.27
CA GLN A 15 2.49 -1.87 16.54
C GLN A 15 1.41 -1.17 17.37
N PRO A 16 0.54 -0.31 16.79
CA PRO A 16 0.29 -0.11 15.35
C PRO A 16 1.08 1.04 14.70
N VAL A 17 1.98 1.71 15.44
CA VAL A 17 2.71 2.89 14.94
C VAL A 17 3.61 2.54 13.76
N ALA A 18 4.30 1.40 13.84
CA ALA A 18 5.09 0.88 12.73
C ALA A 18 4.24 0.60 11.48
N ASP A 19 3.11 -0.11 11.62
CA ASP A 19 2.20 -0.40 10.50
C ASP A 19 1.67 0.87 9.83
N HIS A 20 1.33 1.91 10.61
CA HIS A 20 0.92 3.21 10.06
C HIS A 20 2.02 3.83 9.21
N ALA A 21 3.25 3.91 9.74
CA ALA A 21 4.38 4.50 9.01
C ALA A 21 4.74 3.71 7.75
N CYS A 22 4.74 2.38 7.82
CA CYS A 22 4.97 1.51 6.67
C CYS A 22 3.91 1.72 5.59
N LEU A 23 2.61 1.69 5.95
CA LEU A 23 1.53 1.89 5.01
C LEU A 23 1.53 3.29 4.38
N ALA A 24 1.79 4.33 5.18
CA ALA A 24 1.87 5.70 4.69
C ALA A 24 3.00 5.87 3.68
N THR A 25 4.16 5.26 3.96
CA THR A 25 5.32 5.27 3.05
C THR A 25 4.98 4.55 1.75
N THR A 26 4.33 3.39 1.82
CA THR A 26 3.86 2.65 0.64
C THR A 26 2.88 3.48 -0.17
N VAL A 27 1.82 4.02 0.43
CA VAL A 27 0.83 4.85 -0.27
C VAL A 27 1.50 6.08 -0.93
N TYR A 28 2.47 6.70 -0.26
CA TYR A 28 3.22 7.82 -0.82
C TYR A 28 4.06 7.42 -2.04
N LEU A 29 4.77 6.29 -1.98
CA LEU A 29 5.63 5.85 -3.07
C LEU A 29 4.83 5.33 -4.26
N GLU A 30 3.73 4.63 -4.00
CA GLU A 30 2.89 4.00 -5.04
C GLU A 30 1.88 4.96 -5.66
N ALA A 31 1.30 5.87 -4.87
CA ALA A 31 0.05 6.54 -5.26
C ALA A 31 -0.04 8.01 -4.83
N ARG A 32 1.07 8.69 -4.50
CA ARG A 32 0.99 10.11 -4.08
C ARG A 32 0.32 11.04 -5.09
N SER A 33 0.45 10.75 -6.39
CA SER A 33 -0.15 11.51 -7.49
C SER A 33 -1.59 11.09 -7.81
N GLU A 34 -2.05 9.98 -7.23
CA GLU A 34 -3.38 9.42 -7.49
C GLU A 34 -4.49 10.18 -6.74
N PRO A 35 -5.74 10.10 -7.25
CA PRO A 35 -6.89 10.55 -6.49
C PRO A 35 -6.98 9.78 -5.16
N THR A 36 -7.69 10.36 -4.17
CA THR A 36 -7.84 9.77 -2.83
C THR A 36 -8.34 8.31 -2.87
N VAL A 37 -9.23 7.99 -3.81
CA VAL A 37 -9.73 6.63 -4.00
C VAL A 37 -8.64 5.65 -4.46
N GLY A 38 -7.68 6.09 -5.30
CA GLY A 38 -6.54 5.25 -5.71
C GLY A 38 -5.55 5.01 -4.58
N GLN A 39 -5.34 6.01 -3.72
CA GLN A 39 -4.51 5.86 -2.51
C GLN A 39 -5.13 4.87 -1.51
N LEU A 40 -6.46 4.93 -1.33
CA LEU A 40 -7.19 3.93 -0.54
C LEU A 40 -7.06 2.53 -1.18
N ALA A 41 -7.17 2.42 -2.50
CA ALA A 41 -7.08 1.16 -3.20
C ALA A 41 -5.72 0.45 -3.00
N VAL A 42 -4.60 1.19 -3.08
CA VAL A 42 -3.26 0.65 -2.76
C VAL A 42 -3.19 0.19 -1.29
N ALA A 43 -3.73 0.98 -0.37
CA ALA A 43 -3.75 0.61 1.04
C ALA A 43 -4.56 -0.68 1.29
N GLU A 44 -5.69 -0.85 0.62
CA GLU A 44 -6.50 -2.08 0.69
C GLU A 44 -5.74 -3.30 0.20
N VAL A 45 -4.99 -3.19 -0.91
CA VAL A 45 -4.16 -4.29 -1.40
C VAL A 45 -3.15 -4.71 -0.33
N ALA A 46 -2.40 -3.76 0.26
CA ALA A 46 -1.42 -4.06 1.30
C ALA A 46 -2.03 -4.73 2.54
N LEU A 47 -3.16 -4.22 3.03
CA LEU A 47 -3.87 -4.78 4.19
C LEU A 47 -4.48 -6.15 3.89
N ARG A 48 -5.01 -6.36 2.68
CA ARG A 48 -5.54 -7.65 2.23
C ARG A 48 -4.45 -8.71 2.14
N ARG A 49 -3.27 -8.34 1.61
CA ARG A 49 -2.12 -9.24 1.56
C ARG A 49 -1.60 -9.62 2.96
N ARG A 50 -1.63 -8.68 3.91
CA ARG A 50 -1.36 -8.95 5.34
C ARG A 50 -2.33 -9.97 5.93
N ASP A 51 -3.63 -9.77 5.74
CA ASP A 51 -4.66 -10.70 6.26
C ASP A 51 -4.51 -12.11 5.66
N ARG A 52 -4.06 -12.22 4.41
CA ARG A 52 -3.74 -13.49 3.74
C ARG A 52 -2.41 -14.12 4.19
N GLY A 53 -1.62 -13.44 5.02
CA GLY A 53 -0.32 -13.91 5.48
C GLY A 53 0.77 -13.92 4.39
N GLN A 54 0.56 -13.23 3.26
CA GLN A 54 1.54 -13.16 2.18
C GLN A 54 2.79 -12.40 2.67
N TRP A 55 3.96 -13.05 2.68
CA TRP A 55 5.25 -12.54 3.18
C TRP A 55 5.30 -12.18 4.68
N GLY A 56 4.23 -12.46 5.44
CA GLY A 56 4.20 -12.32 6.89
C GLY A 56 2.87 -11.81 7.44
N HIS A 57 2.82 -11.67 8.76
CA HIS A 57 1.60 -11.26 9.49
C HIS A 57 1.63 -9.81 10.00
N THR A 58 2.61 -9.01 9.58
CA THR A 58 2.68 -7.58 9.89
C THR A 58 2.69 -6.76 8.60
N LEU A 59 2.14 -5.55 8.64
CA LEU A 59 2.02 -4.74 7.43
C LEU A 59 3.38 -4.33 6.90
N CYS A 60 4.33 -3.99 7.79
CA CYS A 60 5.71 -3.71 7.40
C CYS A 60 6.34 -4.88 6.63
N LYS A 61 6.16 -6.14 7.07
CA LYS A 61 6.71 -7.31 6.34
C LYS A 61 6.15 -7.43 4.92
N VAL A 62 4.85 -7.18 4.77
CA VAL A 62 4.17 -7.22 3.47
C VAL A 62 4.72 -6.14 2.55
N VAL A 63 4.81 -4.90 3.03
CA VAL A 63 5.22 -3.79 2.17
C VAL A 63 6.72 -3.76 1.92
N THR A 64 7.54 -4.32 2.80
CA THR A 64 8.99 -4.46 2.56
C THR A 64 9.35 -5.82 1.95
N ALA A 65 8.37 -6.58 1.45
CA ALA A 65 8.66 -7.82 0.73
C ALA A 65 9.32 -7.50 -0.63
N PRO A 66 10.33 -8.29 -1.06
CA PRO A 66 11.06 -8.02 -2.29
C PRO A 66 10.15 -7.87 -3.50
N HIS A 67 10.29 -6.75 -4.21
CA HIS A 67 9.59 -6.44 -5.47
C HIS A 67 8.05 -6.39 -5.36
N GLN A 68 7.48 -6.32 -4.15
CA GLN A 68 6.03 -6.26 -3.98
C GLN A 68 5.49 -4.84 -3.97
N PHE A 69 6.31 -3.89 -3.49
CA PHE A 69 6.01 -2.48 -3.42
C PHE A 69 7.29 -1.65 -3.64
N ALA A 70 7.09 -0.39 -4.02
CA ALA A 70 8.10 0.63 -4.29
C ALA A 70 9.03 0.90 -3.10
N THR A 71 8.63 0.58 -1.88
CA THR A 71 9.45 0.56 -0.66
C THR A 71 10.72 -0.28 -0.77
N THR A 72 10.75 -1.30 -1.65
CA THR A 72 11.96 -2.14 -1.87
C THR A 72 12.64 -1.93 -3.21
N THR A 73 11.99 -1.25 -4.15
CA THR A 73 12.56 -0.95 -5.48
C THR A 73 13.04 0.49 -5.61
N THR A 74 12.57 1.38 -4.74
CA THR A 74 13.07 2.76 -4.62
C THR A 74 14.40 2.76 -3.86
N PRO A 75 15.43 3.48 -4.34
CA PRO A 75 16.70 3.59 -3.63
C PRO A 75 16.51 4.08 -2.20
N GLY A 76 17.22 3.47 -1.24
CA GLY A 76 17.16 3.89 0.16
C GLY A 76 17.61 5.34 0.40
N SER A 77 18.43 5.89 -0.50
CA SER A 77 18.83 7.30 -0.53
C SER A 77 17.72 8.27 -0.94
N PHE A 78 16.56 7.76 -1.39
CA PHE A 78 15.43 8.59 -1.81
C PHE A 78 14.92 9.45 -0.65
N ASP A 79 14.77 10.74 -0.91
CA ASP A 79 14.23 11.69 0.05
C ASP A 79 12.74 11.93 -0.18
N ILE A 80 11.96 11.73 0.88
CA ILE A 80 10.58 12.21 0.96
C ILE A 80 10.64 13.73 1.16
N THR A 81 10.38 14.46 0.08
CA THR A 81 10.43 15.94 0.02
C THR A 81 9.06 16.59 -0.05
N ASN A 82 8.07 15.95 -0.68
CA ASN A 82 6.71 16.48 -0.75
C ASN A 82 5.94 16.14 0.54
N LEU A 83 6.12 16.99 1.55
CA LEU A 83 5.51 16.79 2.87
C LEU A 83 3.99 16.78 2.82
N ARG A 84 3.36 17.65 2.02
CA ARG A 84 1.89 17.70 1.88
C ARG A 84 1.33 16.37 1.35
N ALA A 85 1.99 15.79 0.34
CA ALA A 85 1.57 14.50 -0.18
C ALA A 85 1.83 13.37 0.82
N PHE A 86 2.91 13.45 1.61
CA PHE A 86 3.18 12.49 2.67
C PHE A 86 2.18 12.58 3.82
N GLU A 87 1.77 13.78 4.24
CA GLU A 87 0.71 14.01 5.23
C GLU A 87 -0.62 13.42 4.75
N LYS A 88 -0.96 13.60 3.46
CA LYS A 88 -2.13 12.96 2.85
C LYS A 88 -2.02 11.42 2.92
N ALA A 89 -0.89 10.86 2.50
CA ALA A 89 -0.65 9.42 2.56
C ALA A 89 -0.73 8.88 4.00
N TRP A 90 -0.24 9.65 4.98
CA TRP A 90 -0.37 9.34 6.40
C TRP A 90 -1.83 9.31 6.86
N ALA A 91 -2.63 10.30 6.48
CA ALA A 91 -4.06 10.31 6.79
C ALA A 91 -4.81 9.13 6.15
N ILE A 92 -4.46 8.77 4.91
CA ILE A 92 -5.03 7.63 4.20
C ILE A 92 -4.66 6.30 4.86
N ALA A 93 -3.41 6.13 5.27
CA ALA A 93 -2.96 4.96 5.99
C ALA A 93 -3.75 4.77 7.29
N GLY A 94 -3.89 5.83 8.09
CA GLY A 94 -4.66 5.80 9.32
C GLY A 94 -6.12 5.43 9.09
N LYS A 95 -6.79 6.09 8.13
CA LYS A 95 -8.18 5.78 7.74
C LYS A 95 -8.33 4.32 7.29
N SER A 96 -7.40 3.81 6.50
CA SER A 96 -7.44 2.44 5.98
C SER A 96 -7.26 1.40 7.08
N ILE A 97 -6.33 1.64 8.01
CA ILE A 97 -6.13 0.78 9.19
C ILE A 97 -7.39 0.76 10.07
N SER A 98 -7.98 1.92 10.36
CA SER A 98 -9.23 1.99 11.13
C SER A 98 -10.38 1.28 10.43
N ASN A 99 -10.52 1.43 9.11
CA ASN A 99 -11.51 0.68 8.33
C ASN A 99 -11.26 -0.84 8.42
N TRP A 100 -10.00 -1.27 8.41
CA TRP A 100 -9.66 -2.70 8.48
C TRP A 100 -9.88 -3.35 9.85
N GLN A 101 -10.04 -2.54 10.91
CA GLN A 101 -10.43 -3.00 12.25
C GLN A 101 -11.92 -3.35 12.34
N LEU A 102 -12.75 -2.89 11.39
CA LEU A 102 -14.15 -3.26 11.31
C LEU A 102 -14.31 -4.73 10.91
N PRO A 103 -15.42 -5.38 11.32
CA PRO A 103 -15.85 -6.66 10.76
C PRO A 103 -15.84 -6.61 9.23
N ALA A 104 -15.46 -7.70 8.57
CA ALA A 104 -15.26 -7.72 7.12
C ALA A 104 -16.48 -7.22 6.31
N ALA A 105 -17.70 -7.51 6.79
CA ALA A 105 -18.95 -7.07 6.17
C ALA A 105 -19.24 -5.56 6.30
N GLU A 106 -18.59 -4.88 7.24
CA GLU A 106 -18.76 -3.45 7.52
C GLU A 106 -17.65 -2.59 6.91
N ARG A 107 -16.58 -3.22 6.40
CA ARG A 107 -15.48 -2.51 5.74
C ARG A 107 -15.99 -1.81 4.48
N HIS A 108 -15.71 -0.52 4.36
CA HIS A 108 -15.92 0.18 3.10
C HIS A 108 -14.74 -0.11 2.18
N LEU A 109 -14.98 -0.84 1.08
CA LEU A 109 -13.95 -1.25 0.12
C LEU A 109 -14.12 -0.50 -1.20
N VAL A 110 -13.02 0.06 -1.72
CA VAL A 110 -12.99 0.72 -3.04
C VAL A 110 -12.51 -0.23 -4.14
N VAL A 111 -11.72 -1.26 -3.79
CA VAL A 111 -11.28 -2.34 -4.70
C VAL A 111 -11.50 -3.70 -4.02
N PRO A 112 -12.76 -4.16 -3.93
CA PRO A 112 -13.06 -5.44 -3.31
C PRO A 112 -12.32 -6.57 -4.02
N HIS A 113 -11.81 -7.53 -3.24
CA HIS A 113 -11.02 -8.69 -3.70
C HIS A 113 -9.66 -8.41 -4.34
N ALA A 114 -9.38 -7.18 -4.79
CA ALA A 114 -8.15 -6.88 -5.51
C ALA A 114 -6.91 -7.10 -4.63
N ASP A 115 -6.00 -7.96 -5.04
CA ASP A 115 -4.77 -8.24 -4.32
C ASP A 115 -3.53 -7.96 -5.16
N HIS A 116 -3.70 -7.45 -6.37
CA HIS A 116 -2.62 -6.99 -7.23
C HIS A 116 -2.99 -5.67 -7.87
N PHE A 117 -1.99 -4.88 -8.24
CA PHE A 117 -2.17 -3.72 -9.09
C PHE A 117 -0.94 -3.53 -9.96
N ALA A 118 -1.14 -2.85 -11.09
CA ALA A 118 -0.08 -2.46 -12.01
C ALA A 118 -0.48 -1.13 -12.66
N THR A 119 0.52 -0.40 -13.16
CA THR A 119 0.24 0.75 -14.01
C THR A 119 -0.47 0.29 -15.30
N ILE A 120 -1.37 1.11 -15.83
CA ILE A 120 -2.14 0.77 -17.04
C ILE A 120 -1.26 0.63 -18.30
N ASP A 121 -0.03 1.14 -18.26
CA ASP A 121 0.93 1.08 -19.36
C ASP A 121 1.65 -0.27 -19.50
N ILE A 122 1.43 -1.20 -18.57
CA ILE A 122 2.01 -2.54 -18.59
C ILE A 122 0.95 -3.63 -18.43
N ALA A 123 1.24 -4.83 -18.96
CA ALA A 123 0.39 -6.01 -18.82
C ALA A 123 1.21 -7.18 -18.26
N PRO A 124 1.35 -7.29 -16.92
CA PRO A 124 2.05 -8.41 -16.30
C PRO A 124 1.36 -9.75 -16.61
N ALA A 125 2.13 -10.84 -16.71
CA ALA A 125 1.57 -12.16 -17.06
C ALA A 125 0.44 -12.61 -16.11
N TRP A 126 0.54 -12.29 -14.81
CA TRP A 126 -0.48 -12.61 -13.81
C TRP A 126 -1.78 -11.81 -13.96
N SER A 127 -1.80 -10.74 -14.76
CA SER A 127 -2.99 -9.89 -14.95
C SER A 127 -3.94 -10.45 -16.01
N ILE A 128 -3.43 -11.35 -16.87
CA ILE A 128 -4.17 -11.89 -18.01
C ILE A 128 -5.38 -12.69 -17.53
N ASN A 129 -6.55 -12.40 -18.10
CA ASN A 129 -7.83 -13.06 -17.79
C ASN A 129 -8.34 -12.86 -16.35
N HIS A 130 -7.80 -11.91 -15.59
CA HIS A 130 -8.32 -11.57 -14.27
C HIS A 130 -9.19 -10.30 -14.32
N PRO A 131 -10.31 -10.27 -13.57
CA PRO A 131 -11.14 -9.07 -13.49
C PRO A 131 -10.36 -7.93 -12.83
N SER A 132 -10.55 -6.72 -13.36
CA SER A 132 -9.88 -5.53 -12.85
C SER A 132 -10.78 -4.31 -12.79
N VAL A 133 -10.40 -3.36 -11.93
CA VAL A 133 -10.97 -2.02 -11.85
C VAL A 133 -9.84 -1.01 -12.01
N THR A 134 -10.00 -0.08 -12.94
CA THR A 134 -9.04 1.01 -13.15
C THR A 134 -9.40 2.22 -12.31
N ILE A 135 -8.43 2.72 -11.55
CA ILE A 135 -8.54 3.95 -10.76
C ILE A 135 -7.26 4.74 -11.00
N GLY A 136 -7.41 5.93 -11.60
CA GLY A 136 -6.28 6.75 -12.02
C GLY A 136 -5.35 5.98 -12.96
N GLU A 137 -4.06 5.94 -12.64
CA GLU A 137 -3.04 5.30 -13.48
C GLU A 137 -2.85 3.80 -13.17
N HIS A 138 -3.65 3.24 -12.25
CA HIS A 138 -3.55 1.84 -11.85
C HIS A 138 -4.76 1.00 -12.25
N ALA A 139 -4.51 -0.22 -12.70
CA ALA A 139 -5.50 -1.29 -12.74
C ALA A 139 -5.30 -2.22 -11.54
N PHE A 140 -6.38 -2.49 -10.81
CA PHE A 140 -6.41 -3.33 -9.61
C PHE A 140 -7.09 -4.67 -9.93
N TYR A 141 -6.43 -5.79 -9.65
CA TYR A 141 -6.83 -7.13 -10.09
C TYR A 141 -7.11 -8.06 -8.91
N ALA A 142 -8.12 -8.91 -9.04
CA ALA A 142 -8.36 -10.03 -8.15
C ALA A 142 -7.74 -11.31 -8.75
N VAL A 143 -6.55 -11.67 -8.27
CA VAL A 143 -5.78 -12.80 -8.80
C VAL A 143 -6.00 -14.06 -7.97
N ASN A 144 -6.01 -13.93 -6.64
CA ASN A 144 -6.25 -15.04 -5.69
C ASN A 144 -7.57 -14.93 -4.95
#